data_AF-A0A7S0AFF1-F1
#
_entry.id   AF-A0A7S0AFF1-F1
#
_cell.length_a   1.000
_cell.length_b   1.000
_cell.length_c   1.000
_cell.angle_alpha   90.00
_cell.angle_beta   90.00
_cell.angle_gamma   90.00
#
_symmetry.space_group_name_H-M   'P 1'
#
loop_
_entity.id
_entity.type
_entity.pdbx_description
1 polymer ?
#
loop_
_entity_poly.entity_id
_entity_poly.type
_entity_poly.pdbx_seq_one_letter_code
_entity_poly.pdbx_strand_id
1 'polypeptide(L)'
;MMMSSRRCSCLQRQLVRHLPSLFVLSIIWTTCCSVSCQVDAFVIDFFGKQNHKSRGGRCRQIRVQQPGRDYCSIRGRNPILLLLANENERSDETDNATEDEKMLSELVRVKLEADHRRRFLKSRPRKLGYEEARTWVQRNLGVDTEDEFNDLVENGNLRTPYIPKRPEEYYSHSNEWISWDHFLKDDLRYGVKPASGAFD
;
A
#
# COMPACT_ATOMS: atom_id res chain seq x y z
N MET A 1 24.96 -36.81 -5.29
CA MET A 1 24.61 -35.90 -6.41
C MET A 1 24.99 -34.47 -6.01
N MET A 2 26.07 -33.94 -6.54
CA MET A 2 26.54 -32.57 -6.25
C MET A 2 25.82 -31.60 -7.20
N MET A 3 25.01 -30.68 -6.67
CA MET A 3 24.42 -29.60 -7.49
C MET A 3 25.45 -28.49 -7.65
N SER A 4 25.95 -28.35 -8.89
CA SER A 4 26.88 -27.31 -9.29
C SER A 4 26.12 -26.00 -9.50
N SER A 5 26.39 -25.01 -8.64
CA SER A 5 25.84 -23.66 -8.75
C SER A 5 26.54 -22.90 -9.88
N ARG A 6 25.86 -22.70 -11.01
CA ARG A 6 26.35 -21.86 -12.10
C ARG A 6 26.07 -20.39 -11.75
N ARG A 7 27.13 -19.63 -11.47
CA ARG A 7 27.05 -18.17 -11.32
C ARG A 7 26.97 -17.55 -12.72
N CYS A 8 25.87 -16.87 -13.03
CA CYS A 8 25.78 -16.02 -14.22
C CYS A 8 26.54 -14.72 -13.96
N SER A 9 27.63 -14.51 -14.70
CA SER A 9 28.37 -13.26 -14.76
C SER A 9 27.69 -12.32 -15.76
N CYS A 10 26.83 -11.44 -15.29
CA CYS A 10 26.33 -10.33 -16.10
C CYS A 10 27.43 -9.27 -16.26
N LEU A 11 27.98 -9.17 -17.48
CA LEU A 11 28.94 -8.15 -17.88
C LEU A 11 28.24 -6.78 -17.94
N GLN A 12 28.51 -5.95 -16.94
CA GLN A 12 27.97 -4.59 -16.84
C GLN A 12 28.82 -3.65 -17.71
N ARG A 13 28.35 -3.37 -18.93
CA ARG A 13 29.03 -2.46 -19.86
C ARG A 13 28.53 -1.03 -19.64
N GLN A 14 29.27 -0.24 -18.88
CA GLN A 14 28.99 1.19 -18.72
C GLN A 14 29.54 1.97 -19.94
N LEU A 15 28.65 2.63 -20.68
CA LEU A 15 29.00 3.51 -21.78
C LEU A 15 28.79 4.95 -21.31
N VAL A 16 29.84 5.55 -20.76
CA VAL A 16 29.83 6.95 -20.32
C VAL A 16 30.08 7.83 -21.54
N ARG A 17 29.05 8.52 -22.04
CA ARG A 17 29.21 9.60 -23.02
C ARG A 17 29.14 10.93 -22.30
N HIS A 18 30.24 11.68 -22.35
CA HIS A 18 30.33 13.05 -21.87
C HIS A 18 29.64 13.97 -22.89
N LEU A 19 28.56 14.66 -22.49
CA LEU A 19 27.96 15.77 -23.23
C LEU A 19 27.93 17.01 -22.32
N PRO A 20 28.26 18.21 -22.84
CA PRO A 20 28.26 19.43 -22.06
C PRO A 20 26.86 20.04 -21.98
N SER A 21 26.52 20.46 -20.76
CA SER A 21 25.49 21.42 -20.33
C SER A 21 24.03 21.20 -20.73
N LEU A 22 23.25 20.97 -19.66
CA LEU A 22 21.80 21.15 -19.48
C LEU A 22 20.90 20.03 -20.03
N PHE A 23 20.32 19.28 -19.09
CA PHE A 23 19.35 18.19 -19.21
C PHE A 23 19.94 16.80 -19.53
N VAL A 24 20.42 16.12 -18.49
CA VAL A 24 20.68 14.67 -18.54
C VAL A 24 19.38 13.94 -18.17
N LEU A 25 18.56 13.62 -19.17
CA LEU A 25 17.58 12.55 -19.05
C LEU A 25 18.32 11.22 -19.24
N SER A 26 18.64 10.56 -18.14
CA SER A 26 19.25 9.22 -18.19
C SER A 26 18.16 8.20 -18.47
N ILE A 27 17.96 7.88 -19.75
CA ILE A 27 17.10 6.79 -20.18
C ILE A 27 17.96 5.52 -20.19
N ILE A 28 17.82 4.69 -19.15
CA ILE A 28 18.47 3.37 -19.09
C ILE A 28 17.59 2.40 -19.88
N TRP A 29 18.02 2.01 -21.09
CA TRP A 29 17.43 0.89 -21.82
C TRP A 29 18.08 -0.40 -21.37
N THR A 30 17.35 -1.19 -20.59
CA THR A 30 17.73 -2.58 -20.28
C THR A 30 17.11 -3.49 -21.33
N THR A 31 17.79 -3.67 -22.47
CA THR A 31 17.37 -4.70 -23.43
C THR A 31 17.74 -6.07 -22.86
N CYS A 32 16.75 -6.77 -22.31
CA CYS A 32 16.90 -8.13 -21.82
C CYS A 32 16.99 -9.07 -23.02
N CYS A 33 18.21 -9.51 -23.36
CA CYS A 33 18.46 -10.45 -24.44
C CYS A 33 18.26 -11.88 -23.93
N SER A 34 17.01 -12.29 -23.67
CA SER A 34 16.66 -13.69 -23.43
C SER A 34 15.27 -13.96 -23.99
N VAL A 35 15.19 -14.92 -24.92
CA VAL A 35 14.06 -15.24 -25.82
C VAL A 35 12.86 -15.89 -25.10
N SER A 36 12.75 -15.75 -23.77
CA SER A 36 11.72 -16.48 -23.00
C SER A 36 11.03 -15.67 -21.89
N CYS A 37 11.20 -14.35 -21.83
CA CYS A 37 10.48 -13.52 -20.86
C CYS A 37 9.76 -12.37 -21.57
N GLN A 38 8.57 -12.67 -22.07
CA GLN A 38 7.65 -11.68 -22.63
C GLN A 38 6.80 -11.11 -21.50
N VAL A 39 7.31 -10.07 -20.85
CA VAL A 39 6.50 -9.14 -20.05
C VAL A 39 7.15 -7.77 -20.17
N ASP A 40 6.63 -6.98 -21.10
CA ASP A 40 6.95 -5.56 -21.23
C ASP A 40 6.32 -4.81 -20.04
N ALA A 41 7.14 -4.44 -19.07
CA ALA A 41 6.74 -3.57 -17.98
C ALA A 41 7.07 -2.11 -18.34
N PHE A 42 6.04 -1.34 -18.72
CA PHE A 42 6.12 0.10 -18.88
C PHE A 42 5.85 0.77 -17.53
N VAL A 43 6.83 1.48 -16.97
CA VAL A 43 6.64 2.35 -15.80
C VAL A 43 6.66 3.80 -16.29
N ILE A 44 5.52 4.48 -16.18
CA ILE A 44 5.40 5.92 -16.45
C ILE A 44 5.25 6.62 -15.09
N ASP A 45 6.29 7.34 -14.67
CA ASP A 45 6.20 8.22 -13.49
C ASP A 45 5.67 9.60 -13.90
N PHE A 46 4.54 9.99 -13.29
CA PHE A 46 3.99 11.35 -13.38
C PHE A 46 4.39 12.14 -12.12
N PHE A 47 5.37 13.05 -12.25
CA PHE A 47 5.65 14.06 -11.23
C PHE A 47 4.76 15.30 -11.48
N GLY A 48 3.62 15.35 -10.81
CA GLY A 48 2.73 16.52 -10.78
C GLY A 48 2.96 17.37 -9.53
N LYS A 49 3.71 18.48 -9.66
CA LYS A 49 3.71 19.60 -8.70
C LYS A 49 2.44 20.42 -8.90
N GLN A 50 1.58 20.54 -7.89
CA GLN A 50 0.55 21.57 -7.82
C GLN A 50 0.53 22.18 -6.41
N ASN A 51 1.02 23.42 -6.35
CA ASN A 51 1.02 24.32 -5.21
C ASN A 51 -0.22 25.20 -5.33
N HIS A 52 -1.24 25.02 -4.49
CA HIS A 52 -2.34 25.97 -4.38
C HIS A 52 -2.73 26.24 -2.92
N LYS A 53 -2.24 27.39 -2.43
CA LYS A 53 -2.82 28.13 -1.29
C LYS A 53 -4.21 28.60 -1.69
N SER A 54 -5.26 28.13 -1.01
CA SER A 54 -6.59 28.72 -1.07
C SER A 54 -7.11 28.95 0.34
N ARG A 55 -7.37 30.23 0.62
CA ARG A 55 -7.86 30.79 1.88
C ARG A 55 -9.34 30.46 2.09
N GLY A 56 -9.68 30.21 3.37
CA GLY A 56 -10.91 30.55 4.09
C GLY A 56 -12.26 30.67 3.36
N GLY A 57 -13.18 29.78 3.72
CA GLY A 57 -14.63 29.95 3.53
C GLY A 57 -15.39 29.07 4.52
N ARG A 58 -15.94 29.67 5.59
CA ARG A 58 -16.81 29.01 6.58
C ARG A 58 -18.20 28.83 5.96
N CYS A 59 -18.53 27.63 5.49
CA CYS A 59 -19.93 27.26 5.24
C CYS A 59 -20.55 26.70 6.53
N ARG A 60 -21.41 27.50 7.16
CA ARG A 60 -22.34 27.03 8.21
C ARG A 60 -23.44 26.24 7.51
N GLN A 61 -23.49 24.93 7.75
CA GLN A 61 -24.57 24.08 7.25
C GLN A 61 -25.62 23.94 8.37
N ILE A 62 -26.79 24.54 8.13
CA ILE A 62 -27.97 24.46 8.99
C ILE A 62 -28.47 23.02 8.95
N ARG A 63 -28.55 22.37 10.13
CA ARG A 63 -29.16 21.05 10.31
C ARG A 63 -30.68 21.19 10.20
N VAL A 64 -31.27 20.60 9.17
CA VAL A 64 -32.70 20.26 9.17
C VAL A 64 -32.86 18.97 9.97
N GLN A 65 -33.54 19.05 11.10
CA GLN A 65 -33.90 17.92 11.95
C GLN A 65 -35.00 17.14 11.23
N GLN A 66 -34.71 15.93 10.74
CA GLN A 66 -35.75 14.99 10.32
C GLN A 66 -35.98 13.97 11.44
N PRO A 67 -37.19 13.91 12.01
CA PRO A 67 -37.55 12.87 12.96
C PRO A 67 -37.90 11.56 12.23
N GLY A 68 -37.43 10.45 12.79
CA GLY A 68 -38.10 9.16 12.71
C GLY A 68 -38.14 8.48 11.35
N ARG A 69 -37.04 7.83 10.96
CA ARG A 69 -37.13 6.57 10.21
C ARG A 69 -36.08 5.60 10.74
N ASP A 70 -36.55 4.63 11.53
CA ASP A 70 -35.81 3.46 11.95
C ASP A 70 -35.59 2.54 10.74
N TYR A 71 -34.62 2.91 9.88
CA TYR A 71 -34.04 1.95 8.96
C TYR A 71 -32.89 1.26 9.66
N CYS A 72 -33.09 -0.01 9.99
CA CYS A 72 -32.04 -0.93 10.41
C CYS A 72 -30.92 -0.91 9.36
N SER A 73 -29.83 -0.20 9.68
CA SER A 73 -28.68 0.00 8.80
C SER A 73 -27.81 -1.25 8.84
N ILE A 74 -28.22 -2.31 8.12
CA ILE A 74 -27.35 -3.43 7.80
C ILE A 74 -26.41 -2.97 6.67
N ARG A 75 -25.55 -1.99 6.97
CA ARG A 75 -24.38 -1.63 6.15
C ARG A 75 -23.27 -2.62 6.48
N GLY A 76 -23.31 -3.80 5.87
CA GLY A 76 -22.27 -4.80 6.14
C GLY A 76 -22.23 -6.03 5.23
N ARG A 77 -23.15 -6.18 4.27
CA ARG A 77 -23.03 -7.24 3.27
C ARG A 77 -22.86 -6.61 1.90
N ASN A 78 -21.66 -6.73 1.34
CA ASN A 78 -21.48 -6.59 -0.11
C ASN A 78 -22.46 -7.58 -0.77
N PRO A 79 -23.41 -7.13 -1.60
CA PRO A 79 -24.34 -8.04 -2.29
C PRO A 79 -23.67 -8.90 -3.37
N ILE A 80 -22.33 -8.87 -3.47
CA ILE A 80 -21.57 -9.60 -4.50
C ILE A 80 -21.38 -11.08 -4.14
N LEU A 81 -21.57 -11.48 -2.89
CA LEU A 81 -21.28 -12.85 -2.44
C LEU A 81 -22.47 -13.83 -2.45
N LEU A 82 -23.59 -13.49 -3.12
CA LEU A 82 -24.77 -14.36 -3.21
C LEU A 82 -25.09 -14.88 -4.63
N LEU A 83 -24.17 -14.71 -5.60
CA LEU A 83 -24.37 -15.24 -6.96
C LEU A 83 -23.38 -16.35 -7.38
N LEU A 84 -22.54 -16.86 -6.47
CA LEU A 84 -21.60 -17.96 -6.77
C LEU A 84 -21.88 -19.23 -5.95
N ALA A 85 -23.10 -19.41 -5.47
CA ALA A 85 -23.59 -20.69 -4.94
C ALA A 85 -24.59 -21.31 -5.93
N ASN A 86 -24.36 -21.17 -7.24
CA ASN A 86 -25.01 -22.03 -8.20
C ASN A 86 -24.21 -23.33 -8.22
N GLU A 87 -24.75 -24.33 -7.54
CA GLU A 87 -24.14 -25.63 -7.37
C GLU A 87 -23.87 -26.23 -8.74
N ASN A 88 -22.59 -26.56 -8.93
CA ASN A 88 -22.02 -27.08 -10.15
C ASN A 88 -22.47 -28.54 -10.30
N GLU A 89 -23.72 -28.76 -10.73
CA GLU A 89 -24.08 -30.02 -11.37
C GLU A 89 -23.26 -30.12 -12.65
N ARG A 90 -22.18 -30.89 -12.55
CA ARG A 90 -21.19 -31.17 -13.58
C ARG A 90 -21.85 -31.99 -14.70
N SER A 91 -22.59 -31.32 -15.57
CA SER A 91 -22.98 -31.87 -16.87
C SER A 91 -21.83 -31.65 -17.84
N ASP A 92 -21.16 -32.72 -18.24
CA ASP A 92 -20.06 -32.73 -19.23
C ASP A 92 -20.58 -32.50 -20.67
N GLU A 93 -21.46 -31.51 -20.89
CA GLU A 93 -22.07 -31.21 -22.19
C GLU A 93 -21.54 -29.89 -22.79
N THR A 94 -20.48 -30.05 -23.59
CA THR A 94 -20.07 -29.23 -24.75
C THR A 94 -19.88 -27.72 -24.59
N ASP A 95 -18.60 -27.33 -24.55
CA ASP A 95 -18.02 -25.97 -24.60
C ASP A 95 -18.28 -25.18 -25.91
N ASN A 96 -19.50 -25.17 -26.44
CA ASN A 96 -19.89 -24.35 -27.59
C ASN A 96 -20.52 -23.02 -27.15
N ALA A 97 -19.93 -22.35 -26.15
CA ALA A 97 -20.28 -20.97 -25.84
C ALA A 97 -20.09 -20.13 -27.11
N THR A 98 -21.10 -19.34 -27.45
CA THR A 98 -21.05 -18.50 -28.65
C THR A 98 -19.90 -17.49 -28.52
N GLU A 99 -19.26 -17.12 -29.63
CA GLU A 99 -18.15 -16.15 -29.60
C GLU A 99 -18.58 -14.80 -28.98
N ASP A 100 -19.86 -14.45 -29.10
CA ASP A 100 -20.44 -13.25 -28.47
C ASP A 100 -20.47 -13.34 -26.94
N GLU A 101 -20.81 -14.51 -26.38
CA GLU A 101 -20.77 -14.74 -24.92
C GLU A 101 -19.35 -14.65 -24.38
N LYS A 102 -18.37 -15.19 -25.12
CA LYS A 102 -16.95 -15.05 -24.76
C LYS A 102 -16.52 -13.59 -24.74
N MET A 103 -16.86 -12.81 -25.77
CA MET A 103 -16.53 -11.39 -25.83
C MET A 103 -17.18 -10.59 -24.68
N LEU A 104 -18.45 -10.86 -24.39
CA LEU A 104 -19.16 -10.22 -23.28
C LEU A 104 -18.53 -10.57 -21.94
N SER A 105 -18.12 -11.83 -21.73
CA SER A 105 -17.45 -12.25 -20.50
C SER A 105 -16.12 -11.53 -20.27
N GLU A 106 -15.32 -11.33 -21.33
CA GLU A 106 -14.05 -10.60 -21.26
C GLU A 106 -14.27 -9.11 -20.99
N LEU A 107 -15.27 -8.49 -21.61
CA LEU A 107 -15.64 -7.09 -21.32
C LEU A 107 -16.07 -6.90 -19.87
N VAL A 108 -16.87 -7.83 -19.34
CA VAL A 108 -17.30 -7.80 -17.92
C VAL A 108 -16.10 -7.95 -17.00
N ARG A 109 -15.19 -8.89 -17.29
CA ARG A 109 -13.95 -9.09 -16.53
C ARG A 109 -13.09 -7.82 -16.51
N VAL A 110 -12.80 -7.24 -17.67
CA VAL A 110 -11.99 -6.01 -17.79
C VAL A 110 -12.63 -4.87 -17.01
N LYS A 111 -13.96 -4.72 -17.08
CA LYS A 111 -14.71 -3.71 -16.31
C LYS A 111 -14.59 -3.94 -14.81
N LEU A 112 -14.73 -5.18 -14.34
CA LEU A 112 -14.59 -5.53 -12.92
C LEU A 112 -13.17 -5.25 -12.41
N GLU A 113 -12.15 -5.58 -13.18
CA GLU A 113 -10.75 -5.30 -12.83
C GLU A 113 -10.47 -3.79 -12.77
N ALA A 114 -11.01 -3.01 -13.72
CA ALA A 114 -10.91 -1.55 -13.72
C ALA A 114 -11.62 -0.94 -12.50
N ASP A 115 -12.83 -1.40 -12.18
CA ASP A 115 -13.59 -0.96 -11.01
C ASP A 115 -12.90 -1.33 -9.70
N HIS A 116 -12.32 -2.53 -9.61
CA HIS A 116 -11.55 -2.97 -8.45
C HIS A 116 -10.33 -2.08 -8.22
N ARG A 117 -9.52 -1.85 -9.27
CA ARG A 117 -8.38 -0.92 -9.21
C ARG A 117 -8.81 0.49 -8.79
N ARG A 118 -9.91 1.00 -9.36
CA ARG A 118 -10.44 2.31 -9.02
C ARG A 118 -10.87 2.40 -7.56
N ARG A 119 -11.48 1.36 -6.99
CA ARG A 119 -11.86 1.31 -5.57
C ARG A 119 -10.63 1.30 -4.67
N PHE A 120 -9.62 0.51 -5.02
CA PHE A 120 -8.37 0.44 -4.26
C PHE A 120 -7.68 1.81 -4.20
N LEU A 121 -7.52 2.48 -5.34
CA LEU A 121 -6.90 3.81 -5.42
C LEU A 121 -7.72 4.92 -4.74
N LYS A 122 -9.05 4.81 -4.72
CA LYS A 122 -9.93 5.76 -4.02
C LYS A 122 -9.96 5.53 -2.50
N SER A 123 -9.65 4.31 -2.06
CA SER A 123 -9.66 4.00 -0.64
C SER A 123 -8.55 4.75 0.07
N ARG A 124 -8.87 5.38 1.21
CA ARG A 124 -7.85 6.01 2.04
C ARG A 124 -6.96 4.92 2.63
N PRO A 125 -5.63 5.08 2.62
CA PRO A 125 -4.75 4.14 3.31
C PRO A 125 -5.16 4.03 4.77
N ARG A 126 -5.34 2.79 5.25
CA ARG A 126 -5.58 2.53 6.66
C ARG A 126 -4.26 2.67 7.40
N LYS A 127 -4.27 3.44 8.49
CA LYS A 127 -3.12 3.57 9.38
C LYS A 127 -3.09 2.39 10.34
N LEU A 128 -1.88 1.98 10.73
CA LEU A 128 -1.68 0.92 11.70
C LEU A 128 -2.03 1.39 13.11
N GLY A 129 -2.37 0.44 13.99
CA GLY A 129 -2.52 0.71 15.42
C GLY A 129 -1.19 1.13 16.06
N TYR A 130 -1.24 1.74 17.24
CA TYR A 130 -0.06 2.29 17.92
C TYR A 130 1.07 1.26 18.09
N GLU A 131 0.77 0.07 18.65
CA GLU A 131 1.77 -0.98 18.91
C GLU A 131 2.39 -1.55 17.63
N GLU A 132 1.59 -1.74 16.58
CA GLU A 132 2.06 -2.21 15.28
C GLU A 132 2.94 -1.17 14.60
N ALA A 133 2.54 0.10 14.64
CA ALA A 133 3.29 1.21 14.09
C ALA A 133 4.64 1.39 14.80
N ARG A 134 4.64 1.34 16.13
CA ARG A 134 5.84 1.35 16.97
C ARG A 134 6.81 0.25 16.60
N THR A 135 6.32 -1.00 16.62
CA THR A 135 7.12 -2.19 16.28
C THR A 135 7.72 -2.07 14.88
N TRP A 136 6.96 -1.50 13.93
CA TRP A 136 7.43 -1.28 12.58
C TRP A 136 8.54 -0.22 12.53
N VAL A 137 8.37 0.92 13.20
CA VAL A 137 9.36 2.01 13.27
C VAL A 137 10.68 1.52 13.87
N GLN A 138 10.62 0.83 15.00
CA GLN A 138 11.79 0.27 15.69
C GLN A 138 12.58 -0.71 14.81
N ARG A 139 11.90 -1.59 14.07
CA ARG A 139 12.55 -2.60 13.22
C ARG A 139 13.15 -2.06 11.92
N ASN A 140 12.60 -0.96 11.38
CA ASN A 140 12.92 -0.52 10.03
C ASN A 140 13.68 0.81 9.95
N LEU A 141 13.41 1.76 10.86
CA LEU A 141 14.00 3.10 10.77
C LEU A 141 15.25 3.26 11.63
N GLY A 142 15.28 2.64 12.82
CA GLY A 142 16.42 2.75 13.74
C GLY A 142 16.72 4.19 14.18
N VAL A 143 15.68 5.00 14.36
CA VAL A 143 15.79 6.38 14.87
C VAL A 143 15.49 6.41 16.36
N ASP A 144 16.28 7.18 17.10
CA ASP A 144 16.19 7.25 18.56
C ASP A 144 15.58 8.57 19.05
N THR A 145 15.58 9.61 18.20
CA THR A 145 15.14 10.96 18.54
C THR A 145 13.98 11.45 17.67
N GLU A 146 13.17 12.35 18.22
CA GLU A 146 12.06 12.98 17.50
C GLU A 146 12.54 13.81 16.29
N ASP A 147 13.63 14.56 16.47
CA ASP A 147 14.18 15.42 15.42
C ASP A 147 14.62 14.58 14.20
N GLU A 148 15.31 13.46 14.42
CA GLU A 148 15.69 12.54 13.34
C GLU A 148 14.47 11.95 12.63
N PHE A 149 13.41 11.63 13.37
CA PHE A 149 12.17 11.15 12.77
C PHE A 149 11.53 12.22 11.89
N ASN A 150 11.49 13.47 12.35
CA ASN A 150 10.97 14.60 11.59
C ASN A 150 11.81 14.86 10.34
N ASP A 151 13.14 14.82 10.43
CA ASP A 151 14.04 14.92 9.28
C ASP A 151 13.75 13.84 8.24
N LEU A 152 13.47 12.60 8.64
CA LEU A 152 13.08 11.53 7.71
C LEU A 152 11.74 11.79 7.02
N VAL A 153 10.80 12.44 7.71
CA VAL A 153 9.50 12.84 7.16
C VAL A 153 9.67 13.98 6.16
N GLU A 154 10.48 14.99 6.49
CA GLU A 154 10.75 16.16 5.64
C GLU A 154 11.54 15.79 4.39
N ASN A 155 12.56 14.95 4.54
CA ASN A 155 13.35 14.42 3.43
C ASN A 155 12.52 13.48 2.52
N GLY A 156 11.35 13.04 2.97
CA GLY A 156 10.49 12.11 2.23
C GLY A 156 11.04 10.67 2.19
N ASN A 157 11.99 10.35 3.07
CA ASN A 157 12.50 8.99 3.26
C ASN A 157 11.43 8.09 3.89
N LEU A 158 10.52 8.65 4.70
CA LEU A 158 9.35 7.94 5.21
C LEU A 158 8.26 7.80 4.13
N ARG A 159 8.45 6.87 3.20
CA ARG A 159 7.50 6.58 2.09
C ARG A 159 6.29 5.73 2.48
N THR A 160 6.26 5.19 3.69
CA THR A 160 5.23 4.22 4.06
C THR A 160 3.87 4.86 4.32
N PRO A 161 2.80 4.43 3.63
CA PRO A 161 1.46 4.99 3.81
C PRO A 161 0.81 4.57 5.14
N TYR A 162 1.35 3.57 5.82
CA TYR A 162 0.79 2.97 7.03
C TYR A 162 1.08 3.78 8.30
N ILE A 163 2.22 4.44 8.36
CA ILE A 163 2.63 5.26 9.51
C ILE A 163 2.08 6.68 9.33
N PRO A 164 1.47 7.30 10.37
CA PRO A 164 1.13 8.71 10.35
C PRO A 164 2.40 9.59 10.33
N LYS A 165 2.38 10.71 9.61
CA LYS A 165 3.51 11.66 9.58
C LYS A 165 3.72 12.38 10.92
N ARG A 166 2.64 12.52 11.70
CA ARG A 166 2.61 13.15 13.03
C ARG A 166 1.96 12.16 14.00
N PRO A 167 2.72 11.16 14.50
CA PRO A 167 2.16 10.07 15.29
C PRO A 167 1.59 10.58 16.62
N GLU A 168 2.23 11.58 17.26
CA GLU A 168 1.73 12.23 18.47
C GLU A 168 0.29 12.71 18.29
N GLU A 169 0.03 13.56 17.29
CA GLU A 169 -1.32 14.05 17.02
C GLU A 169 -2.26 12.89 16.70
N TYR A 170 -1.88 11.97 15.82
CA TYR A 170 -2.77 10.89 15.38
C TYR A 170 -3.20 9.98 16.53
N TYR A 171 -2.27 9.53 17.38
CA TYR A 171 -2.54 8.60 18.48
C TYR A 171 -3.00 9.31 19.76
N SER A 172 -2.80 10.62 19.88
CA SER A 172 -3.41 11.41 20.95
C SER A 172 -4.94 11.44 20.83
N HIS A 173 -5.49 11.41 19.61
CA HIS A 173 -6.95 11.31 19.43
C HIS A 173 -7.53 9.98 19.93
N SER A 174 -6.74 8.90 19.90
CA SER A 174 -7.15 7.58 20.43
C SER A 174 -6.76 7.37 21.90
N ASN A 175 -6.09 8.33 22.54
CA ASN A 175 -5.49 8.20 23.88
C ASN A 175 -4.51 7.00 24.01
N GLU A 176 -3.90 6.57 22.90
CA GLU A 176 -2.90 5.50 22.88
C GLU A 176 -1.47 6.03 22.91
N TRP A 177 -1.30 7.34 22.74
CA TRP A 177 0.01 8.00 22.76
C TRP A 177 0.59 8.06 24.17
N ILE A 178 1.83 7.59 24.33
CA ILE A 178 2.55 7.58 25.62
C ILE A 178 3.63 8.64 25.61
N SER A 179 4.67 8.46 24.80
CA SER A 179 5.80 9.38 24.65
C SER A 179 6.60 9.02 23.40
N TRP A 180 7.42 9.97 22.92
CA TRP A 180 8.36 9.71 21.84
C TRP A 180 9.38 8.63 22.19
N ASP A 181 9.90 8.64 23.42
CA ASP A 181 10.82 7.62 23.90
C ASP A 181 10.23 6.22 23.78
N HIS A 182 8.98 6.03 24.21
CA HIS A 182 8.32 4.73 24.10
C HIS A 182 8.07 4.33 22.64
N PHE A 183 7.72 5.30 21.78
CA PHE A 183 7.43 5.04 20.37
C PHE A 183 8.67 4.67 19.55
N LEU A 184 9.82 5.30 19.83
CA LEU A 184 11.05 5.14 19.07
C LEU A 184 11.99 4.11 19.68
N LYS A 185 12.16 4.12 21.00
CA LYS A 185 13.12 3.25 21.67
C LYS A 185 12.53 1.87 21.89
N ASP A 186 13.38 0.89 21.65
CA ASP A 186 13.04 -0.49 21.82
C ASP A 186 13.00 -0.87 23.31
N ASP A 187 11.80 -0.97 23.88
CA ASP A 187 11.62 -1.50 25.25
C ASP A 187 11.91 -3.00 25.33
N LEU A 188 12.40 -3.66 24.28
CA LEU A 188 12.82 -5.07 24.36
C LEU A 188 13.94 -5.31 25.39
N ARG A 189 14.54 -4.27 25.98
CA ARG A 189 15.36 -4.44 27.20
C ARG A 189 14.57 -4.77 28.47
N TYR A 190 13.26 -4.55 28.48
CA TYR A 190 12.33 -4.89 29.58
C TYR A 190 11.36 -6.04 29.24
N GLY A 191 11.53 -6.68 28.07
CA GLY A 191 10.70 -7.78 27.59
C GLY A 191 11.05 -9.18 28.13
N VAL A 192 12.11 -9.32 28.94
CA VAL A 192 12.23 -10.49 29.81
C VAL A 192 11.28 -10.25 30.97
N LYS A 193 10.06 -10.78 30.90
CA LYS A 193 9.28 -11.02 32.12
C LYS A 193 10.25 -11.73 33.07
N PRO A 194 10.56 -11.20 34.27
CA PRO A 194 11.36 -11.97 35.22
C PRO A 194 10.67 -13.33 35.31
N ALA A 195 11.44 -14.41 35.20
CA ALA A 195 10.88 -15.74 35.27
C ALA A 195 10.09 -15.82 36.59
N SER A 196 8.78 -15.67 36.52
CA SER A 196 7.88 -15.73 37.67
C SER A 196 7.63 -17.18 38.08
N GLY A 197 8.48 -18.11 37.61
CA GLY A 197 8.59 -19.43 38.18
C GLY A 197 9.29 -19.29 39.51
N ALA A 198 8.50 -19.28 40.59
CA ALA A 198 8.99 -19.74 41.88
C ALA A 198 9.68 -21.10 41.65
N PHE A 199 10.96 -21.17 41.98
CA PHE A 199 11.68 -22.44 42.02
C PHE A 199 11.33 -23.05 43.38
N ASP A 200 10.24 -23.80 43.42
CA ASP A 200 9.84 -24.63 44.58
C ASP A 200 10.81 -25.80 44.76
#